data_AF-A0A6B3LMA0-F1
#
_entry.id   AF-A0A6B3LMA0-F1
#
_cell.length_a   1.000
_cell.length_b   1.000
_cell.length_c   1.000
_cell.angle_alpha   90.00
_cell.angle_beta   90.00
_cell.angle_gamma   90.00
#
_symmetry.space_group_name_H-M   'P 1'
#
loop_
_entity.id
_entity.type
_entity.pdbx_description
1 polymer ?
#
loop_
_entity_poly.entity_id
_entity_poly.type
_entity_poly.pdbx_seq_one_letter_code
_entity_poly.pdbx_strand_id
1 'polypeptide(L)'
;MEQQIQLQGESYLVQSDSNAFYHAQTHFIGSSGLKLINKKSVYHFFNQPEQKQSPTLVFGSAYHTLVLEPEQFDEEYFCLNDAEKVAEIGGANPRATKVYKEWRAEVEAANMGKTCLSTEDYQKLQEMRDALFSNPSIKQLFAKGIAEVSHYVDFGGVQVKVRPDYLKPKAIVDLKTCEDASPEGFSRAAANYGYHLQAAFYADVVEYASQEERLFVFVAQEKEYPYAAAIYKPTEGFMAQGRYEYQLALDKYTEALQTGQHKGYESCAAADTHGVIELDLPAYAYKEKQ
;
A
#
# COMPACT_ATOMS: atom_id res chain seq x y z
N MET A 1 22.63 -0.89 0.28
CA MET A 1 23.67 -0.81 -0.77
C MET A 1 23.04 -0.07 -1.94
N GLU A 2 23.31 1.22 -2.06
CA GLU A 2 22.78 2.07 -3.12
C GLU A 2 23.37 1.61 -4.46
N GLN A 3 22.54 1.29 -5.45
CA GLN A 3 22.98 1.08 -6.82
C GLN A 3 22.40 2.21 -7.68
N GLN A 4 23.23 3.21 -7.96
CA GLN A 4 22.97 4.16 -9.04
C GLN A 4 23.23 3.46 -10.36
N ILE A 5 22.19 3.32 -11.18
CA ILE A 5 22.31 2.82 -12.55
C ILE A 5 22.14 4.03 -13.45
N GLN A 6 23.21 4.44 -14.13
CA GLN A 6 23.15 5.44 -15.20
C GLN A 6 22.98 4.73 -16.54
N LEU A 7 21.88 5.01 -17.24
CA LEU A 7 21.65 4.54 -18.60
C LEU A 7 21.18 5.73 -19.45
N GLN A 8 21.82 5.92 -20.61
CA GLN A 8 21.43 6.91 -21.63
C GLN A 8 21.30 8.38 -21.16
N GLY A 9 21.99 8.77 -20.08
CA GLY A 9 21.95 10.14 -19.57
C GLY A 9 20.79 10.45 -18.62
N GLU A 10 19.93 9.47 -18.35
CA GLU A 10 18.88 9.54 -17.34
C GLU A 10 19.35 8.85 -16.05
N SER A 11 19.05 9.47 -14.90
CA SER A 11 19.44 8.93 -13.58
C SER A 11 18.31 8.10 -13.00
N TYR A 12 18.55 6.79 -12.81
CA TYR A 12 17.65 5.91 -12.08
C TYR A 12 18.25 5.59 -10.72
N LEU A 13 17.46 5.76 -9.67
CA LEU A 13 17.86 5.38 -8.32
C LEU A 13 17.04 4.18 -7.87
N VAL A 14 17.70 3.03 -7.77
CA VAL A 14 17.16 1.84 -7.12
C VAL A 14 17.88 1.66 -5.80
N GLN A 15 17.13 1.70 -4.71
CA GLN A 15 17.72 1.59 -3.38
C GLN A 15 16.80 0.89 -2.39
N SER A 16 17.43 0.24 -1.42
CA SER A 16 16.79 -0.13 -0.18
C SER A 16 16.90 1.07 0.77
N ASP A 17 15.77 1.64 1.13
CA ASP A 17 15.61 2.80 1.98
C ASP A 17 14.46 2.58 2.99
N SER A 18 14.39 3.38 4.05
CA SER A 18 13.33 3.22 5.04
C SER A 18 11.98 3.65 4.49
N ASN A 19 10.89 3.10 5.04
CA ASN A 19 9.53 3.49 4.68
C ASN A 19 9.30 5.00 4.87
N ALA A 20 9.84 5.57 5.96
CA ALA A 20 9.80 7.00 6.23
C ALA A 20 10.50 7.83 5.13
N PHE A 21 11.67 7.39 4.67
CA PHE A 21 12.39 8.07 3.59
C PHE A 21 11.59 8.03 2.27
N TYR A 22 11.03 6.88 1.90
CA TYR A 22 10.23 6.73 0.69
C TYR A 22 9.02 7.67 0.67
N HIS A 23 8.30 7.77 1.78
CA HIS A 23 7.15 8.67 1.89
C HIS A 23 7.55 10.16 1.91
N ALA A 24 8.74 10.51 2.41
CA ALA A 24 9.25 11.88 2.40
C ALA A 24 9.60 12.40 0.99
N GLN A 25 9.79 11.51 0.00
CA GLN A 25 10.06 11.89 -1.40
C GLN A 25 8.79 12.39 -2.11
N THR A 26 8.22 13.51 -1.69
CA THR A 26 6.93 14.04 -2.17
C THR A 26 6.97 14.62 -3.59
N HIS A 27 8.16 14.91 -4.10
CA HIS A 27 8.38 15.37 -5.47
C HIS A 27 8.26 14.23 -6.51
N PHE A 28 8.27 12.97 -6.06
CA PHE A 28 7.98 11.81 -6.89
C PHE A 28 6.53 11.36 -6.69
N ILE A 29 5.74 11.32 -7.75
CA ILE A 29 4.37 10.79 -7.70
C ILE A 29 4.39 9.26 -7.70
N GLY A 30 3.61 8.64 -6.80
CA GLY A 30 3.48 7.18 -6.72
C GLY A 30 2.06 6.69 -6.99
N SER A 31 1.87 5.36 -6.99
CA SER A 31 0.57 4.73 -7.27
C SER A 31 -0.57 5.27 -6.39
N SER A 32 -0.32 5.55 -5.11
CA SER A 32 -1.35 6.12 -4.22
C SER A 32 -1.81 7.51 -4.65
N GLY A 33 -0.89 8.35 -5.14
CA GLY A 33 -1.22 9.66 -5.71
C GLY A 33 -2.03 9.52 -7.00
N LEU A 34 -1.58 8.66 -7.93
CA LEU A 34 -2.29 8.39 -9.18
C LEU A 34 -3.69 7.81 -8.95
N LYS A 35 -3.84 6.89 -7.99
CA LYS A 35 -5.15 6.36 -7.56
C LYS A 35 -6.07 7.46 -7.04
N LEU A 36 -5.53 8.40 -6.26
CA LEU A 36 -6.31 9.53 -5.75
C LEU A 36 -6.76 10.47 -6.86
N ILE A 37 -5.87 10.80 -7.80
CA ILE A 37 -6.19 11.62 -8.97
C ILE A 37 -7.26 10.94 -9.83
N ASN A 38 -7.09 9.64 -10.10
CA ASN A 38 -8.00 8.86 -10.93
C ASN A 38 -9.40 8.75 -10.31
N LYS A 39 -9.49 8.47 -9.01
CA LYS A 39 -10.78 8.29 -8.31
C LYS A 39 -11.46 9.58 -7.89
N LYS A 40 -10.69 10.65 -7.68
CA LYS A 40 -11.18 11.95 -7.23
C LYS A 40 -10.76 13.02 -8.22
N SER A 41 -9.67 13.73 -7.93
CA SER A 41 -9.16 14.80 -8.79
C SER A 41 -7.73 15.20 -8.43
N VAL A 42 -7.09 15.98 -9.31
CA VAL A 42 -5.80 16.63 -9.00
C VAL A 42 -5.92 17.61 -7.84
N TYR A 43 -7.05 18.32 -7.69
CA TYR A 43 -7.30 19.15 -6.51
C TYR A 43 -7.16 18.35 -5.21
N HIS A 44 -7.75 17.16 -5.13
CA HIS A 44 -7.64 16.32 -3.94
C HIS A 44 -6.21 15.90 -3.66
N PHE A 45 -5.41 15.63 -4.69
CA PHE A 45 -4.02 15.24 -4.53
C PHE A 45 -3.15 16.37 -3.94
N PHE A 46 -3.31 17.60 -4.44
CA PHE A 46 -2.53 18.76 -3.97
C PHE A 46 -3.02 19.35 -2.64
N ASN A 47 -4.24 19.03 -2.21
CA ASN A 47 -4.84 19.55 -0.97
C ASN A 47 -5.07 18.43 0.06
N GLN A 48 -4.25 17.38 0.06
CA GLN A 48 -4.38 16.33 1.05
C GLN A 48 -4.02 16.86 2.45
N PRO A 49 -4.87 16.62 3.47
CA PRO A 49 -4.45 16.86 4.84
C PRO A 49 -3.31 15.90 5.19
N GLU A 50 -2.53 16.26 6.21
CA GLU A 50 -1.57 15.32 6.80
C GLU A 50 -2.28 14.00 7.16
N GLN A 51 -1.79 12.89 6.61
CA GLN A 51 -2.35 11.59 6.89
C GLN A 51 -1.92 11.14 8.29
N LYS A 52 -2.88 11.03 9.20
CA LYS A 52 -2.66 10.36 10.49
C LYS A 52 -2.65 8.84 10.26
N GLN A 53 -1.69 8.13 10.84
CA GLN A 53 -1.71 6.68 10.85
C GLN A 53 -2.96 6.19 11.59
N SER A 54 -3.80 5.42 10.88
CA SER A 54 -4.94 4.75 11.50
C SER A 54 -4.52 3.37 12.02
N PRO A 55 -5.22 2.79 13.01
CA PRO A 55 -4.93 1.44 13.48
C PRO A 55 -4.90 0.39 12.35
N THR A 56 -5.79 0.54 11.35
CA THR A 56 -5.81 -0.33 10.17
C THR A 56 -4.54 -0.22 9.32
N LEU A 57 -4.01 1.00 9.14
CA LEU A 57 -2.76 1.20 8.41
C LEU A 57 -1.57 0.66 9.20
N VAL A 58 -1.54 0.87 10.52
CA VAL A 58 -0.48 0.32 11.39
C VAL A 58 -0.46 -1.21 11.33
N PHE A 59 -1.63 -1.86 11.43
CA PHE A 59 -1.73 -3.32 11.32
C PHE A 59 -1.22 -3.82 9.97
N GLY A 60 -1.63 -3.18 8.87
CA GLY A 60 -1.17 -3.54 7.53
C GLY A 60 0.34 -3.40 7.35
N SER A 61 0.91 -2.28 7.80
CA SER A 61 2.36 -2.06 7.75
C SER A 61 3.13 -3.07 8.60
N ALA A 62 2.68 -3.32 9.83
CA ALA A 62 3.27 -4.34 10.70
C ALA A 62 3.23 -5.73 10.04
N TYR A 63 2.12 -6.07 9.37
CA TYR A 63 2.00 -7.33 8.65
C TYR A 63 2.97 -7.43 7.47
N HIS A 64 3.14 -6.37 6.69
CA HIS A 64 4.14 -6.32 5.61
C HIS A 64 5.56 -6.50 6.16
N THR A 65 5.96 -5.72 7.18
CA THR A 65 7.29 -5.86 7.79
C THR A 65 7.50 -7.28 8.32
N LEU A 66 6.50 -7.86 9.00
CA LEU A 66 6.61 -9.22 9.56
C LEU A 66 6.81 -10.30 8.48
N VAL A 67 6.20 -10.14 7.31
CA VAL A 67 6.26 -11.11 6.21
C VAL A 67 7.50 -10.91 5.34
N LEU A 68 7.84 -9.67 5.02
CA LEU A 68 8.83 -9.29 4.00
C LEU A 68 10.22 -9.03 4.59
N GLU A 69 10.27 -8.42 5.78
CA GLU A 69 11.49 -7.99 6.48
C GLU A 69 11.42 -8.39 7.97
N PRO A 70 11.24 -9.68 8.31
CA PRO A 70 11.00 -10.13 9.68
C PRO A 70 12.12 -9.75 10.65
N GLU A 71 13.34 -9.55 10.17
CA GLU A 71 14.47 -9.05 10.94
C GLU A 71 14.32 -7.59 11.39
N GLN A 72 13.57 -6.76 10.65
CA GLN A 72 13.29 -5.37 11.01
C GLN A 72 12.05 -5.24 11.92
N PHE A 73 11.24 -6.28 12.03
CA PHE A 73 9.97 -6.22 12.77
C PHE A 73 10.16 -5.82 14.24
N ASP A 74 11.13 -6.43 14.93
CA ASP A 74 11.42 -6.11 16.34
C ASP A 74 12.15 -4.76 16.51
N GLU A 75 12.66 -4.17 15.43
CA GLU A 75 13.25 -2.82 15.43
C GLU A 75 12.18 -1.75 15.33
N GLU A 76 11.10 -2.01 14.58
CA GLU A 76 10.02 -1.06 14.30
C GLU A 76 8.81 -1.21 15.24
N TYR A 77 8.54 -2.42 15.72
CA TYR A 77 7.35 -2.75 16.50
C TYR A 77 7.70 -3.41 17.82
N PHE A 78 6.82 -3.24 18.80
CA PHE A 78 6.88 -3.99 20.05
C PHE A 78 5.47 -4.28 20.55
N CYS A 79 5.33 -5.37 21.31
CA CYS A 79 4.08 -5.70 21.99
C CYS A 79 4.20 -5.33 23.47
N LEU A 80 3.25 -4.55 23.99
CA LEU A 80 3.11 -4.35 25.43
C LEU A 80 2.40 -5.57 26.03
N ASN A 81 3.13 -6.67 26.21
CA ASN A 81 2.60 -7.85 26.90
C ASN A 81 2.55 -7.55 28.41
N ASP A 82 1.35 -7.21 28.89
CA ASP A 82 1.11 -6.80 30.27
C ASP A 82 0.53 -7.91 31.16
N ALA A 83 0.35 -9.13 30.63
CA ALA A 83 -0.36 -10.20 31.32
C ALA A 83 0.28 -10.56 32.68
N GLU A 84 1.60 -10.70 32.71
CA GLU A 84 2.34 -10.97 33.95
C GLU A 84 2.24 -9.79 34.93
N LYS A 85 2.35 -8.55 34.43
CA LYS A 85 2.28 -7.37 35.28
C LYS A 85 0.88 -7.14 35.86
N VAL A 86 -0.15 -7.42 35.07
CA VAL A 86 -1.55 -7.38 35.49
C VAL A 86 -1.82 -8.45 36.56
N ALA A 87 -1.29 -9.66 36.40
CA ALA A 87 -1.40 -10.73 37.38
C ALA A 87 -0.65 -10.41 38.69
N GLU A 88 0.54 -9.80 38.60
CA GLU A 88 1.33 -9.34 39.74
C GLU A 88 0.59 -8.28 40.58
N ILE A 89 -0.01 -7.28 39.93
CA ILE A 89 -0.73 -6.19 40.62
C ILE A 89 -2.06 -6.69 41.21
N GLY A 90 -2.79 -7.51 40.48
CA GLY A 90 -4.09 -8.05 40.89
C GLY A 90 -5.20 -6.99 41.08
N GLY A 91 -6.33 -7.43 41.65
CA GLY A 91 -7.49 -6.57 41.93
C GLY A 91 -8.41 -6.33 40.73
N ALA A 92 -9.45 -5.50 40.94
CA ALA A 92 -10.51 -5.28 39.93
C ALA A 92 -10.07 -4.37 38.76
N ASN A 93 -9.06 -3.52 38.95
CA ASN A 93 -8.58 -2.60 37.92
C ASN A 93 -7.05 -2.36 37.99
N PRO A 94 -6.23 -3.39 37.74
CA PRO A 94 -4.77 -3.32 37.87
C PRO A 94 -4.15 -2.23 36.96
N ARG A 95 -4.72 -2.03 35.76
CA ARG A 95 -4.24 -1.05 34.77
C ARG A 95 -4.44 0.41 35.18
N ALA A 96 -5.32 0.68 36.15
CA ALA A 96 -5.55 2.03 36.67
C ALA A 96 -4.54 2.43 37.77
N THR A 97 -3.79 1.46 38.32
CA THR A 97 -2.87 1.68 39.44
C THR A 97 -1.66 2.52 39.02
N LYS A 98 -1.05 3.22 40.00
CA LYS A 98 0.18 3.99 39.78
C LYS A 98 1.33 3.08 39.31
N VAL A 99 1.45 1.90 39.92
CA VAL A 99 2.48 0.89 39.60
C VAL A 99 2.39 0.47 38.14
N TYR A 100 1.19 0.22 37.62
CA TYR A 100 1.01 -0.13 36.21
C TYR A 100 1.42 1.02 35.28
N LYS A 101 1.03 2.25 35.60
CA LYS A 101 1.36 3.43 34.78
C LYS A 101 2.85 3.72 34.75
N GLU A 102 3.55 3.53 35.87
CA GLU A 102 5.00 3.68 35.96
C GLU A 102 5.71 2.60 35.13
N TRP A 103 5.33 1.32 35.30
CA TRP A 103 5.86 0.23 34.48
C TRP A 103 5.62 0.45 32.98
N ARG A 104 4.40 0.85 32.60
CA ARG A 104 4.07 1.13 31.19
C ARG A 104 4.94 2.25 30.63
N ALA A 105 5.13 3.33 31.39
CA ALA A 105 5.98 4.43 30.96
C ALA A 105 7.45 4.01 30.82
N GLU A 106 7.96 3.13 31.68
CA GLU A 106 9.31 2.56 31.57
C GLU A 106 9.46 1.71 30.30
N VAL A 107 8.48 0.84 30.00
CA VAL A 107 8.48 0.02 28.78
C VAL A 107 8.37 0.88 27.52
N GLU A 108 7.49 1.89 27.53
CA GLU A 108 7.35 2.84 26.42
C GLU A 108 8.64 3.66 26.23
N ALA A 109 9.30 4.09 27.31
CA ALA A 109 10.59 4.79 27.22
C ALA A 109 11.71 3.90 26.68
N ALA A 110 11.74 2.62 27.07
CA ALA A 110 12.72 1.65 26.56
C ALA A 110 12.51 1.30 25.07
N ASN A 111 11.29 1.51 24.54
CA ASN A 111 10.92 1.26 23.15
C ASN A 111 10.62 2.56 22.39
N MET A 112 11.23 3.67 22.80
CA MET A 112 11.04 4.97 22.15
C MET A 112 11.38 4.88 20.66
N GLY A 113 10.46 5.36 19.81
CA GLY A 113 10.58 5.31 18.35
C GLY A 113 9.93 4.09 17.70
N LYS A 114 9.53 3.08 18.48
CA LYS A 114 8.79 1.92 17.98
C LYS A 114 7.29 2.10 18.07
N THR A 115 6.55 1.41 17.22
CA THR A 115 5.09 1.36 17.25
C THR A 115 4.62 0.24 18.19
N CYS A 116 3.82 0.59 19.20
CA CYS A 116 3.22 -0.37 20.11
C CYS A 116 2.05 -1.09 19.42
N LEU A 117 2.13 -2.42 19.35
CA LEU A 117 1.03 -3.30 18.97
C LEU A 117 0.28 -3.78 20.20
N SER A 118 -1.02 -4.04 20.06
CA SER A 118 -1.79 -4.76 21.08
C SER A 118 -1.34 -6.22 21.14
N THR A 119 -1.55 -6.88 22.28
CA THR A 119 -1.26 -8.32 22.41
C THR A 119 -2.06 -9.14 21.40
N GLU A 120 -3.32 -8.76 21.19
CA GLU A 120 -4.22 -9.40 20.24
C GLU A 120 -3.73 -9.22 18.79
N ASP A 121 -3.34 -8.01 18.39
CA ASP A 121 -2.80 -7.76 17.05
C ASP A 121 -1.47 -8.48 16.84
N TYR A 122 -0.56 -8.44 17.82
CA TYR A 122 0.73 -9.13 17.72
C TYR A 122 0.52 -10.64 17.50
N GLN A 123 -0.33 -11.29 18.30
CA GLN A 123 -0.64 -12.72 18.15
C GLN A 123 -1.27 -13.00 16.79
N LYS A 124 -2.27 -12.20 16.39
CA LYS A 124 -2.96 -12.32 15.11
C LYS A 124 -1.98 -12.21 13.93
N LEU A 125 -1.02 -11.29 13.97
CA LEU A 125 0.00 -11.13 12.93
C LEU A 125 0.89 -12.38 12.81
N GLN A 126 1.32 -12.97 13.93
CA GLN A 126 2.10 -14.21 13.92
C GLN A 126 1.30 -15.37 13.32
N GLU A 127 0.06 -15.58 13.77
CA GLU A 127 -0.82 -16.64 13.26
C GLU A 127 -1.11 -16.48 11.77
N MET A 128 -1.38 -15.25 11.31
CA MET A 128 -1.56 -14.93 9.90
C MET A 128 -0.31 -15.26 9.08
N ARG A 129 0.89 -14.92 9.58
CA ARG A 129 2.16 -15.24 8.91
C ARG A 129 2.38 -16.74 8.80
N ASP A 130 2.13 -17.48 9.89
CA ASP A 130 2.28 -18.94 9.90
C ASP A 130 1.31 -19.60 8.93
N ALA A 131 0.05 -19.16 8.90
CA ALA A 131 -0.96 -19.61 7.94
C ALA A 131 -0.54 -19.30 6.49
N LEU A 132 -0.02 -18.09 6.22
CA LEU A 132 0.44 -17.69 4.90
C LEU A 132 1.57 -18.60 4.39
N PHE A 133 2.57 -18.86 5.22
CA PHE A 133 3.74 -19.67 4.86
C PHE A 133 3.53 -21.18 4.97
N SER A 134 2.39 -21.62 5.49
CA SER A 134 1.97 -23.02 5.41
C SER A 134 1.71 -23.46 3.96
N ASN A 135 1.38 -22.52 3.07
CA ASN A 135 1.25 -22.76 1.64
C ASN A 135 2.63 -22.75 0.95
N PRO A 136 3.11 -23.90 0.41
CA PRO A 136 4.45 -23.97 -0.19
C PRO A 136 4.64 -23.05 -1.39
N SER A 137 3.58 -22.81 -2.18
CA SER A 137 3.64 -21.94 -3.36
C SER A 137 3.83 -20.48 -2.96
N ILE A 138 3.15 -20.02 -1.91
CA ILE A 138 3.31 -18.66 -1.38
C ILE A 138 4.70 -18.51 -0.76
N LYS A 139 5.15 -19.49 0.02
CA LYS A 139 6.50 -19.50 0.58
C LYS A 139 7.59 -19.39 -0.49
N GLN A 140 7.40 -20.04 -1.64
CA GLN A 140 8.32 -19.95 -2.76
C GLN A 140 8.28 -18.58 -3.45
N LEU A 141 7.13 -17.90 -3.49
CA LEU A 141 7.01 -16.54 -4.03
C LEU A 141 7.86 -15.53 -3.22
N PHE A 142 7.87 -15.64 -1.90
CA PHE A 142 8.66 -14.77 -1.02
C PHE A 142 10.10 -15.28 -0.73
N ALA A 143 10.63 -16.19 -1.57
CA ALA A 143 12.01 -16.65 -1.47
C ALA A 143 12.91 -16.07 -2.57
N LYS A 144 14.17 -15.74 -2.26
CA LYS A 144 15.20 -15.34 -3.26
C LYS A 144 14.81 -14.11 -4.11
N GLY A 145 14.10 -13.16 -3.52
CA GLY A 145 13.89 -11.82 -4.05
C GLY A 145 14.40 -10.77 -3.08
N ILE A 146 14.03 -9.52 -3.34
CA ILE A 146 14.40 -8.35 -2.55
C ILE A 146 13.11 -7.68 -2.10
N ALA A 147 12.92 -7.52 -0.79
CA ALA A 147 11.78 -6.83 -0.21
C ALA A 147 11.90 -5.30 -0.36
N GLU A 148 10.76 -4.61 -0.47
CA GLU A 148 10.60 -3.16 -0.24
C GLU A 148 11.63 -2.27 -0.99
N VAL A 149 12.02 -2.68 -2.20
CA VAL A 149 13.03 -1.95 -3.00
C VAL A 149 12.40 -0.80 -3.76
N SER A 150 12.84 0.43 -3.46
CA SER A 150 12.33 1.64 -4.10
C SER A 150 12.98 1.88 -5.45
N HIS A 151 12.16 2.36 -6.40
CA HIS A 151 12.58 2.86 -7.70
C HIS A 151 12.12 4.30 -7.82
N TYR A 152 13.07 5.20 -8.05
CA TYR A 152 12.83 6.61 -8.35
C TYR A 152 13.32 6.89 -9.77
N VAL A 153 12.40 7.34 -10.61
CA VAL A 153 12.58 7.31 -12.06
C VAL A 153 11.95 8.55 -12.70
N ASP A 154 12.59 9.11 -13.71
CA ASP A 154 11.91 9.97 -14.68
C ASP A 154 11.17 9.07 -15.68
N PHE A 155 9.85 9.02 -15.61
CA PHE A 155 9.03 8.19 -16.48
C PHE A 155 8.22 9.09 -17.41
N GLY A 156 8.76 9.31 -18.61
CA GLY A 156 8.10 10.14 -19.63
C GLY A 156 8.06 11.64 -19.29
N GLY A 157 9.09 12.17 -18.62
CA GLY A 157 9.16 13.57 -18.19
C GLY A 157 8.51 13.83 -16.82
N VAL A 158 8.10 12.77 -16.12
CA VAL A 158 7.45 12.84 -14.80
C VAL A 158 8.28 12.08 -13.79
N GLN A 159 8.64 12.75 -12.70
CA GLN A 159 9.33 12.12 -11.57
C GLN A 159 8.35 11.19 -10.85
N VAL A 160 8.56 9.87 -10.97
CA VAL A 160 7.73 8.84 -10.35
C VAL A 160 8.48 7.99 -9.34
N LYS A 161 7.73 7.41 -8.38
CA LYS A 161 8.25 6.39 -7.47
C LYS A 161 7.35 5.16 -7.39
N VAL A 162 7.98 4.00 -7.34
CA VAL A 162 7.33 2.72 -7.01
C VAL A 162 8.17 1.93 -6.03
N ARG A 163 7.52 1.17 -5.17
CA ARG A 163 8.17 0.26 -4.24
C ARG A 163 7.40 -1.05 -4.22
N PRO A 164 7.81 -2.03 -5.04
CA PRO A 164 7.30 -3.39 -4.94
C PRO A 164 7.51 -3.98 -3.54
N ASP A 165 6.50 -4.66 -3.01
CA ASP A 165 6.62 -5.38 -1.73
C ASP A 165 7.73 -6.44 -1.80
N TYR A 166 7.78 -7.20 -2.90
CA TYR A 166 8.83 -8.19 -3.13
C TYR A 166 9.18 -8.33 -4.62
N LEU A 167 10.43 -8.04 -4.97
CA LEU A 167 10.94 -8.08 -6.33
C LEU A 167 11.76 -9.35 -6.58
N LYS A 168 11.39 -10.12 -7.59
CA LYS A 168 12.14 -11.29 -8.09
C LYS A 168 12.65 -11.03 -9.51
N PRO A 169 13.61 -11.82 -10.02
CA PRO A 169 14.06 -11.69 -11.41
C PRO A 169 12.96 -11.82 -12.48
N LYS A 170 11.87 -12.55 -12.20
CA LYS A 170 10.77 -12.79 -13.15
C LYS A 170 9.37 -12.43 -12.63
N ALA A 171 9.28 -11.85 -11.44
CA ALA A 171 8.00 -11.47 -10.87
C ALA A 171 8.10 -10.27 -9.94
N ILE A 172 7.04 -9.49 -9.91
CA ILE A 172 6.72 -8.51 -8.87
C ILE A 172 5.62 -9.16 -8.03
N VAL A 173 5.87 -9.35 -6.74
CA VAL A 173 4.90 -9.93 -5.80
C VAL A 173 4.42 -8.81 -4.89
N ASP A 174 3.11 -8.66 -4.79
CA ASP A 174 2.43 -7.64 -4.00
C ASP A 174 1.50 -8.34 -3.00
N LEU A 175 1.78 -8.15 -1.71
CA LEU A 175 1.04 -8.72 -0.59
C LEU A 175 -0.14 -7.81 -0.27
N LYS A 176 -1.30 -8.42 -0.05
CA LYS A 176 -2.52 -7.71 0.31
C LYS A 176 -3.26 -8.45 1.39
N THR A 177 -3.49 -7.78 2.52
CA THR A 177 -4.53 -8.21 3.46
C THR A 177 -5.90 -7.80 2.92
N CYS A 178 -6.89 -8.68 3.01
CA CYS A 178 -8.26 -8.44 2.56
C CYS A 178 -9.28 -9.03 3.55
N GLU A 179 -10.55 -8.72 3.30
CA GLU A 179 -11.67 -9.32 4.05
C GLU A 179 -12.11 -10.66 3.45
N ASP A 180 -12.03 -10.78 2.12
CA ASP A 180 -12.43 -11.95 1.35
C ASP A 180 -11.38 -12.22 0.27
N ALA A 181 -10.64 -13.32 0.41
CA ALA A 181 -9.59 -13.71 -0.54
C ALA A 181 -10.12 -14.58 -1.68
N SER A 182 -11.43 -14.84 -1.75
CA SER A 182 -12.05 -15.56 -2.87
C SER A 182 -11.92 -14.79 -4.19
N PRO A 183 -12.06 -15.46 -5.35
CA PRO A 183 -11.94 -14.78 -6.64
C PRO A 183 -12.90 -13.60 -6.81
N GLU A 184 -14.13 -13.71 -6.30
CA GLU A 184 -15.11 -12.63 -6.37
C GLU A 184 -14.77 -11.49 -5.40
N GLY A 185 -14.49 -11.83 -4.14
CA GLY A 185 -14.16 -10.86 -3.10
C GLY A 185 -12.92 -10.04 -3.43
N PHE A 186 -11.84 -10.71 -3.83
CA PHE A 186 -10.59 -10.04 -4.17
C PHE A 186 -10.68 -9.25 -5.48
N SER A 187 -11.42 -9.72 -6.48
CA SER A 187 -11.68 -8.96 -7.71
C SER A 187 -12.43 -7.65 -7.42
N ARG A 188 -13.44 -7.72 -6.55
CA ARG A 188 -14.18 -6.53 -6.08
C ARG A 188 -13.28 -5.58 -5.30
N ALA A 189 -12.45 -6.11 -4.40
CA ALA A 189 -11.46 -5.31 -3.68
C ALA A 189 -10.48 -4.64 -4.66
N ALA A 190 -10.00 -5.34 -5.67
CA ALA A 190 -9.11 -4.80 -6.69
C ALA A 190 -9.73 -3.61 -7.44
N ALA A 191 -10.99 -3.72 -7.87
CA ALA A 191 -11.73 -2.61 -8.47
C ALA A 191 -11.91 -1.43 -7.49
N ASN A 192 -12.37 -1.72 -6.27
CA ASN A 192 -12.65 -0.71 -5.25
C ASN A 192 -11.41 0.05 -4.80
N TYR A 193 -10.25 -0.62 -4.73
CA TYR A 193 -8.99 -0.04 -4.24
C TYR A 193 -8.02 0.35 -5.37
N GLY A 194 -8.35 0.05 -6.62
CA GLY A 194 -7.55 0.45 -7.79
C GLY A 194 -6.25 -0.35 -7.91
N TYR A 195 -6.30 -1.65 -7.59
CA TYR A 195 -5.12 -2.51 -7.64
C TYR A 195 -4.64 -2.75 -9.08
N HIS A 196 -5.53 -2.69 -10.07
CA HIS A 196 -5.16 -2.72 -11.49
C HIS A 196 -4.27 -1.56 -11.89
N LEU A 197 -4.61 -0.34 -11.47
CA LEU A 197 -3.79 0.85 -11.68
C LEU A 197 -2.40 0.66 -11.05
N GLN A 198 -2.33 0.21 -9.80
CA GLN A 198 -1.06 -0.05 -9.11
C GLN A 198 -0.22 -1.12 -9.82
N ALA A 199 -0.82 -2.26 -10.17
CA ALA A 199 -0.10 -3.38 -10.79
C ALA A 199 0.49 -2.99 -12.13
N ALA A 200 -0.30 -2.33 -12.99
CA ALA A 200 0.16 -1.83 -14.28
C ALA A 200 1.29 -0.81 -14.12
N PHE A 201 1.10 0.17 -13.25
CA PHE A 201 2.11 1.21 -13.00
C PHE A 201 3.42 0.63 -12.45
N TYR A 202 3.35 -0.32 -11.53
CA TYR A 202 4.54 -0.96 -10.96
C TYR A 202 5.25 -1.81 -12.01
N ALA A 203 4.52 -2.60 -12.78
CA ALA A 203 5.12 -3.41 -13.85
C ALA A 203 5.86 -2.53 -14.86
N ASP A 204 5.22 -1.48 -15.37
CA ASP A 204 5.78 -0.64 -16.43
C ASP A 204 6.96 0.22 -15.93
N VAL A 205 6.89 0.79 -14.71
CA VAL A 205 8.00 1.57 -14.13
C VAL A 205 9.20 0.69 -13.78
N VAL A 206 8.97 -0.50 -13.21
CA VAL A 206 10.06 -1.43 -12.89
C VAL A 206 10.69 -1.99 -14.16
N GLU A 207 9.90 -2.34 -15.16
CA GLU A 207 10.40 -2.77 -16.48
C GLU A 207 11.23 -1.65 -17.12
N TYR A 208 10.74 -0.41 -17.12
CA TYR A 208 11.47 0.73 -17.65
C TYR A 208 12.80 0.98 -16.90
N ALA A 209 12.81 0.90 -15.57
CA ALA A 209 14.02 1.09 -14.78
C ALA A 209 15.06 -0.03 -14.94
N SER A 210 14.61 -1.27 -15.10
CA SER A 210 15.48 -2.46 -15.08
C SER A 210 15.72 -3.09 -16.45
N GLN A 211 14.96 -2.68 -17.47
CA GLN A 211 14.92 -3.28 -18.82
C GLN A 211 14.55 -4.77 -18.82
N GLU A 212 13.80 -5.21 -17.80
CA GLU A 212 13.38 -6.60 -17.63
C GLU A 212 11.88 -6.70 -17.36
N GLU A 213 11.17 -7.39 -18.26
CA GLU A 213 9.76 -7.73 -18.06
C GLU A 213 9.59 -8.75 -16.92
N ARG A 214 8.58 -8.52 -16.07
CA ARG A 214 8.23 -9.37 -14.94
C ARG A 214 6.73 -9.59 -14.86
N LEU A 215 6.32 -10.77 -14.41
CA LEU A 215 4.93 -11.04 -14.08
C LEU A 215 4.54 -10.29 -12.81
N PHE A 216 3.40 -9.60 -12.82
CA PHE A 216 2.80 -9.12 -11.58
C PHE A 216 1.99 -10.24 -10.92
N VAL A 217 2.09 -10.39 -9.60
CA VAL A 217 1.37 -11.39 -8.83
C VAL A 217 0.90 -10.78 -7.52
N PHE A 218 -0.40 -10.90 -7.24
CA PHE A 218 -0.94 -10.61 -5.91
C PHE A 218 -0.92 -11.85 -5.04
N VAL A 219 -0.57 -11.67 -3.77
CA VAL A 219 -0.85 -12.63 -2.70
C VAL A 219 -1.89 -11.97 -1.79
N ALA A 220 -3.13 -12.43 -1.88
CA ALA A 220 -4.24 -11.91 -1.09
C ALA A 220 -4.46 -12.82 0.12
N GLN A 221 -4.55 -12.26 1.33
CA GLN A 221 -4.82 -13.03 2.54
C GLN A 221 -5.90 -12.39 3.42
N GLU A 222 -6.81 -13.22 3.89
CA GLU A 222 -7.84 -12.83 4.84
C GLU A 222 -7.26 -12.48 6.21
N LYS A 223 -7.78 -11.41 6.81
CA LYS A 223 -7.42 -11.00 8.17
C LYS A 223 -8.11 -11.83 9.24
N GLU A 224 -9.17 -12.58 8.94
CA GLU A 224 -9.90 -13.37 9.93
C GLU A 224 -9.58 -14.85 9.80
N TYR A 225 -9.60 -15.58 10.93
CA TYR A 225 -9.36 -17.03 10.95
C TYR A 225 -10.35 -17.73 9.99
N PRO A 226 -9.92 -18.66 9.12
CA PRO A 226 -8.65 -19.39 9.13
C PRO A 226 -7.48 -18.73 8.36
N TYR A 227 -7.54 -17.42 8.11
CA TYR A 227 -6.50 -16.63 7.44
C TYR A 227 -6.17 -17.15 6.03
N ALA A 228 -7.22 -17.54 5.29
CA ALA A 228 -7.06 -18.13 3.98
C ALA A 228 -6.34 -17.17 3.02
N ALA A 229 -5.48 -17.72 2.17
CA ALA A 229 -4.69 -16.96 1.22
C ALA A 229 -4.82 -17.52 -0.21
N ALA A 230 -4.77 -16.63 -1.19
CA ALA A 230 -4.85 -16.95 -2.60
C ALA A 230 -3.82 -16.16 -3.42
N ILE A 231 -3.34 -16.78 -4.50
CA ILE A 231 -2.41 -16.17 -5.46
C ILE A 231 -3.19 -15.77 -6.69
N TYR A 232 -3.07 -14.51 -7.12
CA TYR A 232 -3.72 -14.01 -8.32
C TYR A 232 -2.69 -13.46 -9.30
N LYS A 233 -2.70 -13.99 -10.52
CA LYS A 233 -2.05 -13.37 -11.67
C LYS A 233 -3.05 -12.46 -12.37
N PRO A 234 -2.80 -11.15 -12.50
CA PRO A 234 -3.62 -10.25 -13.30
C PRO A 234 -3.73 -10.71 -14.75
N THR A 235 -4.92 -10.57 -15.33
CA THR A 235 -5.14 -10.80 -16.76
C THR A 235 -4.63 -9.63 -17.59
N GLU A 236 -4.46 -9.83 -18.89
CA GLU A 236 -4.07 -8.74 -19.80
C GLU A 236 -5.08 -7.60 -19.77
N GLY A 237 -6.39 -7.90 -19.74
CA GLY A 237 -7.44 -6.87 -19.63
C GLY A 237 -7.36 -6.07 -18.34
N PHE A 238 -7.05 -6.73 -17.21
CA PHE A 238 -6.83 -6.06 -15.93
C PHE A 238 -5.63 -5.10 -15.99
N MET A 239 -4.51 -5.56 -16.56
CA MET A 239 -3.32 -4.74 -16.74
C MET A 239 -3.57 -3.58 -17.71
N ALA A 240 -4.24 -3.82 -18.84
CA ALA A 240 -4.56 -2.80 -19.84
C ALA A 240 -5.46 -1.69 -19.26
N GLN A 241 -6.48 -2.05 -18.48
CA GLN A 241 -7.32 -1.07 -17.79
C GLN A 241 -6.49 -0.24 -16.79
N GLY A 242 -5.61 -0.90 -16.04
CA GLY A 242 -4.68 -0.22 -15.12
C GLY A 242 -3.77 0.77 -15.83
N ARG A 243 -3.24 0.40 -17.01
CA ARG A 243 -2.41 1.27 -17.86
C ARG A 243 -3.15 2.50 -18.32
N TYR A 244 -4.34 2.30 -18.88
CA TYR A 244 -5.20 3.39 -19.31
C TYR A 244 -5.47 4.39 -18.17
N GLU A 245 -5.83 3.90 -16.99
CA GLU A 245 -6.17 4.75 -15.85
C GLU A 245 -4.96 5.48 -15.26
N TYR A 246 -3.80 4.83 -15.11
CA TYR A 246 -2.63 5.53 -14.57
C TYR A 246 -2.09 6.57 -15.57
N GLN A 247 -2.16 6.29 -16.88
CA GLN A 247 -1.75 7.24 -17.92
C GLN A 247 -2.64 8.47 -17.90
N LEU A 248 -3.97 8.29 -17.85
CA LEU A 248 -4.91 9.40 -17.71
C LEU A 248 -4.66 10.22 -16.44
N ALA A 249 -4.29 9.57 -15.33
CA ALA A 249 -3.94 10.26 -14.09
C ALA A 249 -2.61 11.03 -14.19
N LEU A 250 -1.61 10.48 -14.88
CA LEU A 250 -0.34 11.16 -15.17
C LEU A 250 -0.53 12.36 -16.09
N ASP A 251 -1.40 12.27 -17.10
CA ASP A 251 -1.72 13.39 -17.99
C ASP A 251 -2.34 14.55 -17.21
N LYS A 252 -3.33 14.26 -16.36
CA LYS A 252 -3.94 15.26 -15.46
C LYS A 252 -2.92 15.86 -14.51
N TYR A 253 -2.03 15.04 -13.94
CA TYR A 253 -0.97 15.51 -13.06
C TYR A 253 -0.01 16.45 -13.80
N THR A 254 0.42 16.07 -15.00
CA THR A 254 1.33 16.84 -15.85
C THR A 254 0.69 18.17 -16.28
N GLU A 255 -0.57 18.17 -16.69
CA GLU A 255 -1.33 19.39 -17.00
C GLU A 255 -1.37 20.34 -15.79
N ALA A 256 -1.64 19.80 -14.59
CA ALA A 256 -1.68 20.58 -13.37
C ALA A 256 -0.32 21.21 -13.04
N LEU A 257 0.79 20.47 -13.24
CA LEU A 257 2.15 21.00 -13.06
C LEU A 257 2.48 22.10 -14.08
N GLN A 258 2.09 21.94 -15.34
CA GLN A 258 2.38 22.88 -16.41
C GLN A 258 1.56 24.18 -16.30
N THR A 259 0.29 24.07 -15.91
CA THR A 259 -0.64 25.21 -15.88
C THR A 259 -0.74 25.87 -14.50
N GLY A 260 -0.32 25.18 -13.44
CA GLY A 260 -0.58 25.56 -12.05
C GLY A 260 -2.06 25.44 -11.64
N GLN A 261 -2.92 24.86 -12.49
CA GLN A 261 -4.34 24.71 -12.22
C GLN A 261 -4.64 23.34 -11.62
N HIS A 262 -5.11 23.33 -10.36
CA HIS A 262 -5.48 22.09 -9.67
C HIS A 262 -6.99 21.88 -9.76
N LYS A 263 -7.48 21.39 -10.91
CA LYS A 263 -8.92 21.19 -11.14
C LYS A 263 -9.54 20.15 -10.20
N GLY A 264 -10.71 20.46 -9.69
CA GLY A 264 -11.59 19.60 -8.91
C GLY A 264 -12.55 18.79 -9.79
N TYR A 265 -13.76 18.54 -9.29
CA TYR A 265 -14.79 17.80 -10.03
C TYR A 265 -15.33 18.56 -11.24
N GLU A 266 -15.12 19.87 -11.32
CA GLU A 266 -15.46 20.66 -12.51
C GLU A 266 -14.76 20.17 -13.78
N SER A 267 -13.67 19.40 -13.65
CA SER A 267 -13.02 18.70 -14.77
C SER A 267 -13.85 17.55 -15.37
N CYS A 268 -14.87 17.08 -14.66
CA CYS A 268 -15.82 16.08 -15.17
C CYS A 268 -16.96 16.71 -15.99
N ALA A 269 -17.07 18.04 -15.99
CA ALA A 269 -18.10 18.75 -16.72
C ALA A 269 -17.81 18.71 -18.23
N ALA A 270 -18.86 18.70 -19.06
CA ALA A 270 -18.70 18.81 -20.51
C ALA A 270 -18.08 20.17 -20.89
N ALA A 271 -17.45 20.24 -22.07
CA ALA A 271 -16.98 21.50 -22.60
C ALA A 271 -18.11 22.54 -22.64
N ASP A 272 -17.79 23.80 -22.36
CA ASP A 272 -18.69 24.95 -22.38
C ASP A 272 -19.79 25.00 -21.29
N THR A 273 -19.86 24.04 -20.35
CA THR A 273 -20.84 24.07 -19.25
C THR A 273 -20.38 24.88 -18.03
N HIS A 274 -19.24 25.57 -18.12
CA HIS A 274 -18.66 26.39 -17.03
C HIS A 274 -18.50 25.62 -15.70
N GLY A 275 -18.18 24.32 -15.78
CA GLY A 275 -17.99 23.46 -14.62
C GLY A 275 -19.27 22.86 -14.04
N VAL A 276 -20.42 23.06 -14.68
CA VAL A 276 -21.67 22.41 -14.28
C VAL A 276 -21.66 20.95 -14.74
N ILE A 277 -21.72 20.03 -13.78
CA ILE A 277 -21.81 18.58 -14.00
C ILE A 277 -23.28 18.20 -14.04
N GLU A 278 -23.69 17.50 -15.08
CA GLU A 278 -25.02 16.92 -15.16
C GLU A 278 -25.16 15.78 -14.14
N LEU A 279 -26.20 15.85 -13.31
CA LEU A 279 -26.47 14.84 -12.30
C LEU A 279 -27.55 13.88 -12.81
N ASP A 280 -27.20 12.61 -12.92
CA ASP A 280 -28.12 11.53 -13.26
C ASP A 280 -28.17 10.47 -12.14
N LEU A 281 -29.27 9.73 -12.08
CA LEU A 281 -29.41 8.58 -11.20
C LEU A 281 -28.57 7.41 -11.73
N PRO A 282 -27.93 6.63 -10.85
CA PRO A 282 -27.28 5.39 -11.27
C PRO A 282 -28.32 4.41 -11.82
N ALA A 283 -27.91 3.55 -12.76
CA ALA A 283 -28.81 2.63 -13.47
C ALA A 283 -29.74 1.82 -12.54
N TYR A 284 -29.26 1.38 -11.38
CA TYR A 284 -30.05 0.61 -10.41
C TYR A 284 -31.15 1.41 -9.70
N ALA A 285 -31.13 2.74 -9.75
CA ALA A 285 -32.11 3.61 -9.09
C ALA A 285 -33.30 3.96 -10.00
N TYR A 286 -33.19 3.71 -11.30
CA TYR A 286 -34.30 3.80 -12.23
C TYR A 286 -35.30 2.65 -11.99
N LYS A 287 -36.55 2.99 -11.70
CA LYS A 287 -37.63 2.01 -11.65
C LYS A 287 -38.21 1.86 -13.06
N GLU A 288 -38.13 0.66 -13.64
CA GLU A 288 -38.87 0.35 -14.86
C GLU A 288 -40.36 0.61 -14.62
N LYS A 289 -41.01 1.38 -15.50
CA LYS A 289 -42.47 1.46 -15.51
C LYS A 289 -42.98 0.08 -15.90
N GLN A 290 -43.66 -0.59 -14.96
CA GLN A 290 -44.47 -1.78 -15.23
C GLN A 290 -45.61 -1.45 -16.19
#